data_AF-A0A4U1JC68-F1
#
_entry.id   AF-A0A4U1JC68-F1
#
_cell.length_a   1.000
_cell.length_b   1.000
_cell.length_c   1.000
_cell.angle_alpha   90.00
_cell.angle_beta   90.00
_cell.angle_gamma   90.00
#
_symmetry.space_group_name_H-M   'P 1'
#
loop_
_entity.id
_entity.type
_entity.pdbx_description
1 polymer ?
#
loop_
_entity_poly.entity_id
_entity_poly.type
_entity_poly.pdbx_seq_one_letter_code
_entity_poly.pdbx_strand_id
1 'polypeptide(L)'
;MKRRAALSFAVALALSACAPTQWRSAPPCLSGSVPAVGRPVPDEMFALMRRERDRAARAPLLMQAHIRETIPTLFPDVSDLLLAPPCAEELEAESAATFDEQPLVFSRSLVARIRTVHDAEILMALAKRDKASITEYQLGPDEPGPRPPKSFVRYLALASIPAYWVVDNVPEGRRLLLDRVRTSKDAREQLLLHGAASAVYSQMLWGHPERAVGDEGPVILRGLLPEVKRRLEGPAEADSLELVILQINDLGAFGVRFGLEREARALVNGILAAKGEVPLTRGIPGATRDLAEAARAALFDLDTPQKSTSAADLPRPRREQFDAHAEARSVEPAGGKVPEAAALARVRELDKELETLRFNAPRCYVLKELGHWMPAAEASRRFDAFIAPIFEGERIRLDTETVCRMRVALGLHGVDEARRVALLEKLLTAKPAQVGPRDRSRDEHGPAIAYPANEQPLWMAAAGELLAHPEWIERHAGVRAWLEEKALAPIPLDAATAEVWTYFQPSFERVITFHASGAPGASMDTARAILRGYMQPIDPADQKKISHIYFGEVSRARMRALGEYGKLVGLVPEVTAYLEERKTDRTAALALYMLNL
;
A
#
# COMPACT_ATOMS: atom_id res chain seq x y z
N MET A 1 -32.59 -29.44 31.60
CA MET A 1 -31.18 -29.56 31.16
C MET A 1 -30.69 -28.48 30.17
N LYS A 2 -31.55 -27.64 29.54
CA LYS A 2 -31.12 -26.63 28.55
C LYS A 2 -30.57 -25.29 29.09
N ARG A 3 -30.66 -25.01 30.40
CA ARG A 3 -30.22 -23.72 30.99
C ARG A 3 -28.78 -23.70 31.53
N ARG A 4 -28.14 -24.87 31.75
CA ARG A 4 -26.74 -24.92 32.23
C ARG A 4 -25.71 -24.79 31.12
N ALA A 5 -26.02 -25.22 29.88
CA ALA A 5 -25.13 -25.08 28.74
C ALA A 5 -24.97 -23.62 28.25
N ALA A 6 -26.02 -22.80 28.35
CA ALA A 6 -25.98 -21.39 27.95
C ALA A 6 -25.09 -20.53 28.87
N LEU A 7 -25.01 -20.88 30.17
CA LEU A 7 -24.20 -20.13 31.12
C LEU A 7 -22.70 -20.40 30.91
N SER A 8 -22.31 -21.65 30.64
CA SER A 8 -20.92 -22.00 30.33
C SER A 8 -20.45 -21.41 29.00
N PHE A 9 -21.34 -21.29 28.00
CA PHE A 9 -21.03 -20.66 26.73
C PHE A 9 -20.92 -19.14 26.83
N ALA A 10 -21.79 -18.49 27.61
CA ALA A 10 -21.73 -17.05 27.88
C ALA A 10 -20.53 -16.66 28.76
N VAL A 11 -20.14 -17.50 29.72
CA VAL A 11 -18.92 -17.29 30.53
C VAL A 11 -17.66 -17.55 29.70
N ALA A 12 -17.66 -18.53 28.79
CA ALA A 12 -16.56 -18.73 27.84
C ALA A 12 -16.40 -17.53 26.89
N LEU A 13 -17.50 -17.00 26.34
CA LEU A 13 -17.52 -15.79 25.51
C LEU A 13 -17.07 -14.54 26.28
N ALA A 14 -17.52 -14.38 27.54
CA ALA A 14 -17.10 -13.28 28.40
C ALA A 14 -15.62 -13.40 28.83
N LEU A 15 -15.09 -14.60 29.03
CA LEU A 15 -13.68 -14.83 29.33
C LEU A 15 -12.79 -14.64 28.08
N SER A 16 -13.28 -14.90 26.88
CA SER A 16 -12.60 -14.52 25.63
C SER A 16 -12.74 -13.03 25.27
N ALA A 17 -13.73 -12.33 25.82
CA ALA A 17 -13.89 -10.87 25.68
C ALA A 17 -13.16 -10.06 26.77
N CYS A 18 -12.77 -10.70 27.89
CA CYS A 18 -12.06 -10.07 29.00
C CYS A 18 -10.61 -10.57 29.17
N ALA A 19 -10.17 -11.57 28.41
CA ALA A 19 -8.76 -11.75 28.17
C ALA A 19 -8.33 -10.57 27.28
N PRO A 20 -7.32 -9.77 27.65
CA PRO A 20 -6.68 -8.97 26.63
C PRO A 20 -6.24 -9.98 25.58
N THR A 21 -6.85 -9.93 24.41
CA THR A 21 -6.21 -10.39 23.18
C THR A 21 -5.02 -9.45 22.99
N GLN A 22 -4.02 -9.59 23.86
CA GLN A 22 -2.64 -9.34 23.54
C GLN A 22 -2.35 -10.31 22.40
N TRP A 23 -2.78 -9.92 21.20
CA TRP A 23 -1.99 -10.12 20.01
C TRP A 23 -0.69 -9.36 20.26
N ARG A 24 0.14 -9.89 21.18
CA ARG A 24 1.56 -9.73 21.09
C ARG A 24 1.88 -10.53 19.84
N SER A 25 1.78 -9.88 18.69
CA SER A 25 2.41 -10.27 17.44
C SER A 25 3.93 -10.17 17.62
N ALA A 26 4.44 -10.76 18.70
CA ALA A 26 5.83 -10.82 19.02
C ALA A 26 6.38 -11.99 18.19
N PRO A 27 7.21 -11.73 17.18
CA PRO A 27 7.80 -12.81 16.43
C PRO A 27 8.66 -13.69 17.35
N PRO A 28 8.85 -14.99 17.06
CA PRO A 28 9.73 -15.86 17.83
C PRO A 28 11.20 -15.41 17.79
N CYS A 29 11.90 -15.76 18.86
CA CYS A 29 13.11 -15.11 19.39
C CYS A 29 14.34 -15.02 18.47
N LEU A 30 15.07 -13.91 18.58
CA LEU A 30 16.36 -13.63 17.91
C LEU A 30 17.59 -14.24 18.63
N SER A 31 17.43 -14.86 19.80
CA SER A 31 18.53 -15.44 20.60
C SER A 31 18.18 -16.86 21.05
N GLY A 32 19.19 -17.75 21.08
CA GLY A 32 19.03 -19.18 21.39
C GLY A 32 19.29 -20.10 20.18
N SER A 33 19.24 -21.42 20.38
CA SER A 33 19.26 -22.41 19.28
C SER A 33 18.06 -22.17 18.35
N VAL A 34 18.22 -22.40 17.03
CA VAL A 34 17.07 -22.30 16.10
C VAL A 34 16.01 -23.25 16.64
N PRO A 35 14.79 -22.79 16.99
CA PRO A 35 13.75 -23.71 17.37
C PRO A 35 13.54 -24.66 16.20
N ALA A 36 13.65 -25.96 16.45
CA ALA A 36 13.23 -26.98 15.49
C ALA A 36 11.70 -26.96 15.44
N VAL A 37 11.12 -25.94 14.80
CA VAL A 37 9.67 -25.77 14.73
C VAL A 37 9.14 -26.84 13.78
N GLY A 38 8.71 -27.97 14.35
CA GLY A 38 7.91 -29.00 13.68
C GLY A 38 8.55 -29.73 12.48
N ARG A 39 9.83 -29.52 12.15
CA ARG A 39 10.46 -30.11 10.95
C ARG A 39 11.91 -30.56 11.19
N PRO A 40 12.38 -31.60 10.46
CA PRO A 40 13.73 -32.16 10.60
C PRO A 40 14.85 -31.33 9.95
N VAL A 41 14.61 -30.06 9.58
CA VAL A 41 15.59 -29.19 8.90
C VAL A 41 15.81 -27.91 9.71
N PRO A 42 17.04 -27.37 9.79
CA PRO A 42 17.27 -26.08 10.44
C PRO A 42 16.54 -24.99 9.67
N ASP A 43 15.74 -24.19 10.37
CA ASP A 43 15.00 -23.07 9.79
C ASP A 43 15.99 -21.97 9.34
N GLU A 44 16.19 -21.89 8.03
CA GLU A 44 17.18 -21.02 7.38
C GLU A 44 16.82 -19.53 7.52
N MET A 45 15.54 -19.20 7.71
CA MET A 45 15.07 -17.82 7.94
C MET A 45 15.52 -17.30 9.32
N PHE A 46 15.31 -18.08 10.39
CA PHE A 46 15.83 -17.69 11.71
C PHE A 46 17.35 -17.58 11.72
N ALA A 47 18.05 -18.48 11.03
CA ALA A 47 19.50 -18.42 10.92
C ALA A 47 19.96 -17.15 10.18
N LEU A 48 19.27 -16.76 9.10
CA LEU A 48 19.55 -15.53 8.36
C LEU A 48 19.30 -14.29 9.21
N MET A 49 18.18 -14.24 9.91
CA MET A 49 17.83 -13.16 10.83
C MET A 49 18.88 -12.93 11.93
N ARG A 50 19.39 -14.00 12.56
CA ARG A 50 20.48 -13.86 13.55
C ARG A 50 21.77 -13.34 12.91
N ARG A 51 22.12 -13.83 11.71
CA ARG A 51 23.29 -13.32 10.98
C ARG A 51 23.15 -11.84 10.66
N GLU A 52 21.97 -11.38 10.24
CA GLU A 52 21.73 -9.95 10.01
C GLU A 52 21.83 -9.12 11.29
N ARG A 53 21.33 -9.63 12.43
CA ARG A 53 21.51 -8.98 13.73
C ARG A 53 22.99 -8.85 14.11
N ASP A 54 23.74 -9.94 14.00
CA ASP A 54 25.19 -9.96 14.29
C ASP A 54 25.96 -9.04 13.34
N ARG A 55 25.55 -8.98 12.06
CA ARG A 55 26.13 -8.07 11.07
C ARG A 55 25.83 -6.62 11.44
N ALA A 56 24.58 -6.29 11.77
CA ALA A 56 24.20 -4.96 12.21
C ALA A 56 24.97 -4.53 13.47
N ALA A 57 25.22 -5.44 14.41
CA ALA A 57 25.99 -5.16 15.62
C ALA A 57 27.46 -4.78 15.34
N ARG A 58 28.05 -5.29 14.24
CA ARG A 58 29.45 -5.04 13.85
C ARG A 58 29.63 -3.97 12.76
N ALA A 59 28.54 -3.57 12.11
CA ALA A 59 28.59 -2.64 10.97
C ALA A 59 28.77 -1.17 11.41
N PRO A 60 29.36 -0.30 10.55
CA PRO A 60 29.32 1.15 10.74
C PRO A 60 27.88 1.66 10.89
N LEU A 61 27.67 2.77 11.62
CA LEU A 61 26.33 3.24 12.04
C LEU A 61 25.29 3.30 10.90
N LEU A 62 25.65 3.85 9.75
CA LEU A 62 24.73 3.98 8.61
C LEU A 62 24.34 2.60 8.03
N MET A 63 25.33 1.71 7.88
CA MET A 63 25.12 0.33 7.43
C MET A 63 24.33 -0.48 8.47
N GLN A 64 24.65 -0.33 9.75
CA GLN A 64 23.90 -0.92 10.87
C GLN A 64 22.43 -0.52 10.82
N ALA A 65 22.13 0.77 10.64
CA ALA A 65 20.77 1.28 10.59
C ALA A 65 19.99 0.69 9.40
N HIS A 66 20.62 0.63 8.22
CA HIS A 66 19.99 0.05 7.03
C HIS A 66 19.70 -1.45 7.21
N ILE A 67 20.67 -2.22 7.71
CA ILE A 67 20.45 -3.65 8.00
C ILE A 67 19.32 -3.82 9.01
N ARG A 68 19.30 -3.03 10.10
CA ARG A 68 18.22 -3.07 11.10
C ARG A 68 16.84 -2.85 10.51
N GLU A 69 16.68 -1.89 9.60
CA GLU A 69 15.39 -1.62 8.95
C GLU A 69 14.87 -2.79 8.10
N THR A 70 15.76 -3.67 7.62
CA THR A 70 15.38 -4.85 6.84
C THR A 70 15.01 -6.04 7.72
N ILE A 71 15.49 -6.10 8.97
CA ILE A 71 15.28 -7.24 9.88
C ILE A 71 13.80 -7.55 10.09
N PRO A 72 12.87 -6.60 10.26
CA PRO A 72 11.46 -6.94 10.41
C PRO A 72 10.88 -7.74 9.24
N THR A 73 11.42 -7.54 8.02
CA THR A 73 10.98 -8.28 6.84
C THR A 73 11.48 -9.73 6.80
N LEU A 74 12.37 -10.10 7.73
CA LEU A 74 12.85 -11.48 7.94
C LEU A 74 11.98 -12.28 8.89
N PHE A 75 11.06 -11.65 9.62
CA PHE A 75 10.21 -12.40 10.52
C PHE A 75 9.29 -13.32 9.73
N PRO A 76 9.39 -14.65 9.92
CA PRO A 76 8.41 -15.56 9.34
C PRO A 76 7.03 -15.21 9.88
N ASP A 77 5.99 -15.45 9.07
CA ASP A 77 4.63 -15.36 9.60
C ASP A 77 4.40 -16.57 10.49
N VAL A 78 4.17 -16.27 11.75
CA VAL A 78 4.04 -17.24 12.83
C VAL A 78 2.64 -17.19 13.44
N SER A 79 1.67 -16.62 12.71
CA SER A 79 0.26 -16.57 13.11
C SER A 79 -0.30 -17.94 13.51
N ASP A 80 0.24 -19.02 12.92
CA ASP A 80 -0.16 -20.40 13.19
C ASP A 80 0.62 -21.03 14.36
N LEU A 81 1.63 -20.34 14.89
CA LEU A 81 2.46 -20.74 16.01
C LEU A 81 2.06 -20.02 17.31
N LEU A 82 0.75 -19.88 17.56
CA LEU A 82 0.15 -19.25 18.76
C LEU A 82 0.70 -19.74 20.12
N LEU A 83 1.50 -20.81 20.14
CA LEU A 83 2.13 -21.40 21.32
C LEU A 83 3.67 -21.20 21.38
N ALA A 84 4.28 -20.54 20.40
CA ALA A 84 5.70 -20.20 20.45
C ALA A 84 5.94 -19.11 21.49
N PRO A 85 7.05 -19.18 22.27
CA PRO A 85 7.37 -18.13 23.22
C PRO A 85 7.53 -16.79 22.47
N PRO A 86 6.95 -15.69 22.97
CA PRO A 86 7.14 -14.36 22.40
C PRO A 86 8.62 -13.98 22.43
N CYS A 87 9.04 -13.04 21.56
CA CYS A 87 10.34 -12.38 21.64
C CYS A 87 10.77 -12.17 23.10
N ALA A 88 11.98 -12.58 23.43
CA ALA A 88 12.54 -12.41 24.77
C ALA A 88 12.46 -10.94 25.20
N GLU A 89 12.10 -10.72 26.48
CA GLU A 89 12.06 -9.41 27.17
C GLU A 89 13.31 -8.54 26.90
N GLU A 90 14.44 -9.16 26.55
CA GLU A 90 15.70 -8.51 26.21
C GLU A 90 15.64 -7.59 24.97
N LEU A 91 14.85 -7.91 23.94
CA LEU A 91 14.74 -7.05 22.73
C LEU A 91 13.80 -5.87 22.95
N GLU A 92 12.72 -6.12 23.67
CA GLU A 92 11.82 -5.07 24.16
C GLU A 92 12.61 -4.14 25.11
N ALA A 93 13.45 -4.69 26.00
CA ALA A 93 14.32 -3.94 26.88
C ALA A 93 15.45 -3.17 26.16
N GLU A 94 16.12 -3.77 25.15
CA GLU A 94 17.15 -3.08 24.35
C GLU A 94 16.56 -1.90 23.57
N SER A 95 15.31 -2.05 23.11
CA SER A 95 14.57 -0.99 22.44
C SER A 95 14.17 0.10 23.45
N ALA A 96 13.52 -0.28 24.55
CA ALA A 96 13.07 0.63 25.61
C ALA A 96 14.23 1.47 26.18
N ALA A 97 15.38 0.85 26.48
CA ALA A 97 16.53 1.54 27.04
C ALA A 97 17.05 2.69 26.16
N THR A 98 17.05 2.54 24.82
CA THR A 98 17.43 3.63 23.91
C THR A 98 16.40 4.75 23.89
N PHE A 99 15.11 4.43 24.03
CA PHE A 99 14.06 5.43 24.01
C PHE A 99 13.93 6.18 25.36
N ASP A 100 14.45 5.61 26.44
CA ASP A 100 14.46 6.22 27.78
C ASP A 100 15.64 7.19 28.02
N GLU A 101 16.64 7.23 27.13
CA GLU A 101 17.81 8.12 27.24
C GLU A 101 17.40 9.59 27.39
N GLN A 102 18.08 10.34 28.28
CA GLN A 102 17.89 11.78 28.45
C GLN A 102 19.24 12.54 28.38
N PRO A 103 19.44 13.41 27.36
CA PRO A 103 18.56 13.66 26.22
C PRO A 103 18.51 12.47 25.23
N LEU A 104 17.41 12.35 24.49
CA LEU A 104 17.28 11.34 23.44
C LEU A 104 18.19 11.71 22.27
N VAL A 105 19.14 10.84 21.95
CA VAL A 105 20.12 11.07 20.89
C VAL A 105 19.51 10.87 19.51
N PHE A 106 19.31 11.97 18.77
CA PHE A 106 18.77 11.92 17.42
C PHE A 106 19.85 11.56 16.40
N SER A 107 19.74 10.38 15.79
CA SER A 107 20.70 9.81 14.85
C SER A 107 20.01 8.87 13.85
N ARG A 108 20.75 8.43 12.82
CA ARG A 108 20.27 7.41 11.88
C ARG A 108 19.87 6.10 12.55
N SER A 109 20.59 5.70 13.60
CA SER A 109 20.28 4.52 14.39
C SER A 109 18.95 4.67 15.14
N LEU A 110 18.63 5.87 15.65
CA LEU A 110 17.32 6.14 16.24
C LEU A 110 16.20 6.04 15.19
N VAL A 111 16.40 6.62 14.01
CA VAL A 111 15.43 6.52 12.89
C VAL A 111 15.12 5.06 12.55
N ALA A 112 16.15 4.23 12.39
CA ALA A 112 15.98 2.81 12.13
C ALA A 112 15.20 2.12 13.25
N ARG A 113 15.56 2.37 14.52
CA ARG A 113 14.86 1.79 15.68
C ARG A 113 13.37 2.15 15.72
N ILE A 114 13.02 3.41 15.43
CA ILE A 114 11.62 3.86 15.42
C ILE A 114 10.82 3.11 14.33
N ARG A 115 11.41 2.88 13.16
CA ARG A 115 10.74 2.15 12.07
C ARG A 115 10.58 0.66 12.32
N THR A 116 11.41 0.09 13.18
CA THR A 116 11.42 -1.34 13.46
C THR A 116 10.73 -1.71 14.77
N VAL A 117 10.41 -0.73 15.64
CA VAL A 117 9.69 -1.00 16.89
C VAL A 117 8.19 -1.11 16.61
N HIS A 118 7.58 -2.17 17.14
CA HIS A 118 6.15 -2.43 17.01
C HIS A 118 5.38 -2.20 18.32
N ASP A 119 6.09 -1.84 19.38
CA ASP A 119 5.50 -1.49 20.67
C ASP A 119 4.84 -0.10 20.59
N ALA A 120 3.51 -0.09 20.67
CA ALA A 120 2.72 1.12 20.63
C ALA A 120 2.99 2.05 21.82
N GLU A 121 3.27 1.52 23.02
CA GLU A 121 3.53 2.33 24.22
C GLU A 121 4.81 3.14 24.07
N ILE A 122 5.88 2.50 23.59
CA ILE A 122 7.15 3.15 23.27
C ILE A 122 6.94 4.24 22.21
N LEU A 123 6.27 3.93 21.11
CA LEU A 123 6.01 4.89 20.02
C LEU A 123 5.16 6.08 20.50
N MET A 124 4.17 5.83 21.35
CA MET A 124 3.35 6.89 21.96
C MET A 124 4.16 7.78 22.90
N ALA A 125 5.08 7.22 23.68
CA ALA A 125 5.98 8.01 24.54
C ALA A 125 6.87 8.94 23.69
N LEU A 126 7.42 8.43 22.59
CA LEU A 126 8.18 9.22 21.62
C LEU A 126 7.33 10.31 20.95
N ALA A 127 6.10 10.00 20.57
CA ALA A 127 5.19 10.96 19.97
C ALA A 127 4.85 12.14 20.91
N LYS A 128 4.75 11.88 22.21
CA LYS A 128 4.50 12.89 23.27
C LYS A 128 5.76 13.67 23.67
N ARG A 129 6.93 13.20 23.28
CA ARG A 129 8.21 13.74 23.78
C ARG A 129 8.43 15.20 23.39
N ASP A 130 8.95 15.98 24.33
CA ASP A 130 9.26 17.39 24.10
C ASP A 130 10.52 17.55 23.26
N LYS A 131 10.51 18.52 22.33
CA LYS A 131 11.64 18.81 21.43
C LYS A 131 12.91 19.22 22.19
N ALA A 132 12.79 19.83 23.37
CA ALA A 132 13.94 20.21 24.17
C ALA A 132 14.70 18.98 24.71
N SER A 133 14.01 17.85 24.87
CA SER A 133 14.60 16.59 25.36
C SER A 133 15.25 15.73 24.27
N ILE A 134 15.31 16.23 23.03
CA ILE A 134 15.88 15.56 21.86
C ILE A 134 17.11 16.35 21.40
N THR A 135 18.23 15.68 21.14
CA THR A 135 19.44 16.33 20.61
C THR A 135 19.23 16.82 19.18
N GLU A 136 20.11 17.69 18.67
CA GLU A 136 20.20 17.89 17.22
C GLU A 136 20.60 16.57 16.53
N TYR A 137 20.27 16.44 15.25
CA TYR A 137 20.65 15.26 14.47
C TYR A 137 22.17 15.13 14.38
N GLN A 138 22.70 13.98 14.82
CA GLN A 138 24.11 13.64 14.72
C GLN A 138 24.39 13.00 13.35
N LEU A 139 25.00 13.78 12.45
CA LEU A 139 25.45 13.29 11.14
C LEU A 139 26.65 12.36 11.31
N GLY A 140 26.56 11.17 10.71
CA GLY A 140 27.71 10.31 10.48
C GLY A 140 28.64 10.86 9.39
N PRO A 141 29.89 10.36 9.32
CA PRO A 141 30.85 10.75 8.28
C PRO A 141 30.38 10.44 6.86
N ASP A 142 29.50 9.45 6.69
CA ASP A 142 28.98 8.96 5.42
C ASP A 142 27.58 9.49 5.07
N GLU A 143 27.09 10.51 5.78
CA GLU A 143 25.74 11.06 5.65
C GLU A 143 25.74 12.49 5.08
N PRO A 144 25.96 12.69 3.77
CA PRO A 144 25.91 14.02 3.18
C PRO A 144 24.47 14.57 3.17
N GLY A 145 24.29 15.82 3.60
CA GLY A 145 23.00 16.51 3.47
C GLY A 145 22.65 17.38 4.68
N PRO A 146 21.49 18.05 4.63
CA PRO A 146 21.00 18.83 5.75
C PRO A 146 20.59 17.91 6.92
N ARG A 147 20.71 18.43 8.15
CA ARG A 147 20.20 17.75 9.34
C ARG A 147 18.66 17.77 9.34
N PRO A 148 18.00 16.61 9.54
CA PRO A 148 16.57 16.59 9.80
C PRO A 148 16.20 17.40 11.05
N PRO A 149 15.01 18.03 11.08
CA PRO A 149 14.54 18.74 12.26
C PRO A 149 14.13 17.76 13.38
N LYS A 150 14.25 18.15 14.65
CA LYS A 150 13.85 17.31 15.81
C LYS A 150 12.40 16.82 15.77
N SER A 151 11.49 17.59 15.15
CA SER A 151 10.09 17.17 14.94
C SER A 151 9.97 15.87 14.15
N PHE A 152 11.00 15.52 13.37
CA PHE A 152 11.01 14.31 12.57
C PHE A 152 10.94 13.03 13.42
N VAL A 153 11.50 13.02 14.64
CA VAL A 153 11.37 11.89 15.57
C VAL A 153 9.91 11.61 15.91
N ARG A 154 9.15 12.66 16.23
CA ARG A 154 7.70 12.56 16.50
C ARG A 154 6.94 12.09 15.27
N TYR A 155 7.27 12.64 14.11
CA TYR A 155 6.65 12.28 12.84
C TYR A 155 6.82 10.79 12.54
N LEU A 156 8.06 10.28 12.62
CA LEU A 156 8.36 8.87 12.44
C LEU A 156 7.64 7.98 13.46
N ALA A 157 7.56 8.42 14.72
CA ALA A 157 6.85 7.67 15.75
C ALA A 157 5.36 7.55 15.42
N LEU A 158 4.70 8.66 15.06
CA LEU A 158 3.30 8.66 14.64
C LEU A 158 3.07 7.81 13.40
N ALA A 159 3.96 7.89 12.41
CA ALA A 159 3.88 7.08 11.19
C ALA A 159 4.02 5.57 11.47
N SER A 160 4.73 5.20 12.52
CA SER A 160 4.95 3.79 12.89
C SER A 160 3.86 3.24 13.82
N ILE A 161 2.96 4.09 14.34
CA ILE A 161 1.83 3.66 15.17
C ILE A 161 0.73 3.07 14.27
N PRO A 162 0.28 1.82 14.49
CA PRO A 162 -0.88 1.26 13.80
C PRO A 162 -2.15 1.91 14.34
N ALA A 163 -2.48 3.10 13.84
CA ALA A 163 -3.49 4.01 14.40
C ALA A 163 -4.85 3.34 14.64
N TYR A 164 -5.35 2.54 13.69
CA TYR A 164 -6.60 1.80 13.81
C TYR A 164 -6.56 0.83 15.01
N TRP A 165 -5.51 0.01 15.10
CA TRP A 165 -5.36 -0.95 16.18
C TRP A 165 -5.22 -0.27 17.55
N VAL A 166 -4.45 0.82 17.63
CA VAL A 166 -4.25 1.57 18.89
C VAL A 166 -5.55 2.22 19.36
N VAL A 167 -6.36 2.78 18.45
CA VAL A 167 -7.67 3.36 18.78
C VAL A 167 -8.64 2.30 19.33
N ASP A 168 -8.54 1.07 18.82
CA ASP A 168 -9.39 -0.05 19.19
C ASP A 168 -8.98 -0.72 20.51
N ASN A 169 -7.67 -0.76 20.80
CA ASN A 169 -7.13 -1.65 21.84
C ASN A 169 -6.40 -0.93 22.98
N VAL A 170 -6.00 0.34 22.84
CA VAL A 170 -5.15 1.04 23.81
C VAL A 170 -5.77 2.39 24.22
N PRO A 171 -6.46 2.50 25.38
CA PRO A 171 -7.20 3.69 25.78
C PRO A 171 -6.39 4.99 25.83
N GLU A 172 -5.16 4.94 26.34
CA GLU A 172 -4.24 6.08 26.40
C GLU A 172 -3.81 6.51 25.00
N GLY A 173 -3.68 5.55 24.09
CA GLY A 173 -3.35 5.77 22.69
C GLY A 173 -4.48 6.36 21.90
N ARG A 174 -5.70 5.86 22.08
CA ARG A 174 -6.92 6.50 21.57
C ARG A 174 -6.96 7.97 22.00
N ARG A 175 -6.77 8.26 23.29
CA ARG A 175 -6.80 9.65 23.80
C ARG A 175 -5.72 10.51 23.14
N LEU A 176 -4.48 10.02 23.05
CA LEU A 176 -3.38 10.72 22.40
C LEU A 176 -3.68 11.02 20.93
N LEU A 177 -4.01 9.99 20.15
CA LEU A 177 -4.20 10.13 18.71
C LEU A 177 -5.37 11.06 18.40
N LEU A 178 -6.48 10.96 19.14
CA LEU A 178 -7.65 11.82 18.93
C LEU A 178 -7.42 13.27 19.39
N ASP A 179 -6.65 13.48 20.47
CA ASP A 179 -6.22 14.83 20.83
C ASP A 179 -5.35 15.46 19.73
N ARG A 180 -4.43 14.68 19.15
CA ARG A 180 -3.60 15.13 18.01
C ARG A 180 -4.42 15.38 16.75
N VAL A 181 -5.41 14.54 16.43
CA VAL A 181 -6.35 14.77 15.31
C VAL A 181 -7.02 16.14 15.46
N ARG A 182 -7.44 16.50 16.68
CA ARG A 182 -8.13 17.76 16.98
C ARG A 182 -7.21 18.99 17.02
N THR A 183 -5.97 18.82 17.46
CA THR A 183 -5.07 19.94 17.79
C THR A 183 -3.95 20.18 16.78
N SER A 184 -3.58 19.17 15.98
CA SER A 184 -2.53 19.33 14.97
C SER A 184 -2.96 20.31 13.88
N LYS A 185 -2.01 21.12 13.40
CA LYS A 185 -2.20 22.03 12.26
C LYS A 185 -1.33 21.63 11.06
N ASP A 186 -0.45 20.63 11.21
CA ASP A 186 0.40 20.10 10.14
C ASP A 186 -0.41 19.06 9.35
N ALA A 187 -0.60 19.29 8.04
CA ALA A 187 -1.39 18.41 7.20
C ALA A 187 -0.77 17.01 7.12
N ARG A 188 0.57 16.92 7.11
CA ARG A 188 1.30 15.65 7.04
C ARG A 188 1.07 14.81 8.28
N GLU A 189 1.08 15.45 9.45
CA GLU A 189 0.73 14.76 10.69
C GLU A 189 -0.74 14.33 10.71
N GLN A 190 -1.65 15.19 10.24
CA GLN A 190 -3.08 14.84 10.15
C GLN A 190 -3.35 13.69 9.17
N LEU A 191 -2.56 13.56 8.09
CA LEU A 191 -2.62 12.40 7.19
C LEU A 191 -2.27 11.10 7.91
N LEU A 192 -1.19 11.07 8.67
CA LEU A 192 -0.81 9.90 9.48
C LEU A 192 -1.90 9.53 10.50
N LEU A 193 -2.59 10.54 11.04
CA LEU A 193 -3.63 10.38 12.06
C LEU A 193 -5.02 10.11 11.48
N HIS A 194 -5.22 10.22 10.17
CA HIS A 194 -6.53 10.04 9.52
C HIS A 194 -7.12 8.64 9.79
N GLY A 195 -6.26 7.61 9.81
CA GLY A 195 -6.65 6.25 10.17
C GLY A 195 -7.24 6.12 11.58
N ALA A 196 -6.80 6.94 12.54
CA ALA A 196 -7.36 6.97 13.89
C ALA A 196 -8.80 7.51 13.89
N ALA A 197 -9.06 8.59 13.14
CA ALA A 197 -10.40 9.15 13.01
C ALA A 197 -11.35 8.17 12.31
N SER A 198 -10.90 7.56 11.22
CA SER A 198 -11.66 6.55 10.46
C SER A 198 -12.02 5.32 11.29
N ALA A 199 -11.12 4.89 12.18
CA ALA A 199 -11.37 3.80 13.12
C ALA A 199 -12.53 4.13 14.08
N VAL A 200 -12.51 5.33 14.68
CA VAL A 200 -13.61 5.80 15.56
C VAL A 200 -14.93 5.83 14.81
N TYR A 201 -14.95 6.34 13.57
CA TYR A 201 -16.17 6.39 12.77
C TYR A 201 -16.75 5.00 12.52
N SER A 202 -15.89 4.03 12.18
CA SER A 202 -16.27 2.65 11.92
C SER A 202 -16.78 1.95 13.17
N GLN A 203 -16.10 2.11 14.31
CA GLN A 203 -16.52 1.52 15.59
C GLN A 203 -17.92 1.98 16.03
N MET A 204 -18.23 3.27 15.86
CA MET A 204 -19.52 3.82 16.28
C MET A 204 -20.71 3.27 15.50
N LEU A 205 -20.45 2.60 14.36
CA LEU A 205 -21.44 1.96 13.52
C LEU A 205 -21.46 0.43 13.72
N TRP A 206 -20.61 -0.09 14.62
CA TRP A 206 -20.57 -1.52 14.90
C TRP A 206 -21.87 -1.96 15.58
N GLY A 207 -22.57 -2.92 14.96
CA GLY A 207 -23.84 -3.46 15.46
C GLY A 207 -25.11 -2.79 14.93
N HIS A 208 -25.04 -1.61 14.29
CA HIS A 208 -26.18 -1.01 13.59
C HIS A 208 -25.74 -0.14 12.39
N PRO A 209 -25.90 -0.61 11.15
CA PRO A 209 -25.38 0.08 9.95
C PRO A 209 -25.98 1.48 9.70
N GLU A 210 -27.14 1.76 10.31
CA GLU A 210 -27.91 2.99 10.10
C GLU A 210 -27.82 4.00 11.27
N ARG A 211 -27.13 3.68 12.38
CA ARG A 211 -27.11 4.54 13.57
C ARG A 211 -25.75 4.52 14.26
N ALA A 212 -25.27 5.72 14.61
CA ALA A 212 -24.09 5.89 15.44
C ALA A 212 -24.43 5.76 16.93
N VAL A 213 -23.55 5.11 17.71
CA VAL A 213 -23.64 5.05 19.17
C VAL A 213 -22.48 5.85 19.79
N GLY A 214 -22.80 6.86 20.62
CA GLY A 214 -21.85 7.79 21.23
C GLY A 214 -21.76 9.15 20.52
N ASP A 215 -20.90 10.05 21.00
CA ASP A 215 -20.74 11.42 20.47
C ASP A 215 -19.35 11.71 19.85
N GLU A 216 -18.35 10.86 20.10
CA GLU A 216 -16.96 11.14 19.75
C GLU A 216 -16.72 11.32 18.25
N GLY A 217 -17.20 10.40 17.41
CA GLY A 217 -17.12 10.47 15.95
C GLY A 217 -17.83 11.69 15.36
N PRO A 218 -19.10 11.96 15.70
CA PRO A 218 -19.79 13.20 15.33
C PRO A 218 -19.03 14.46 15.75
N VAL A 219 -18.43 14.49 16.95
CA VAL A 219 -17.62 15.63 17.41
C VAL A 219 -16.38 15.81 16.56
N ILE A 220 -15.65 14.74 16.26
CA ILE A 220 -14.46 14.79 15.40
C ILE A 220 -14.87 15.26 14.00
N LEU A 221 -15.85 14.62 13.36
CA LEU A 221 -16.27 14.93 12.00
C LEU A 221 -16.79 16.38 11.88
N ARG A 222 -17.54 16.85 12.88
CA ARG A 222 -17.99 18.26 12.94
C ARG A 222 -16.82 19.23 13.06
N GLY A 223 -15.80 18.87 13.85
CA GLY A 223 -14.58 19.67 14.02
C GLY A 223 -13.74 19.78 12.75
N LEU A 224 -13.85 18.82 11.82
CA LEU A 224 -13.12 18.84 10.53
C LEU A 224 -13.72 19.83 9.52
N LEU A 225 -15.04 20.07 9.54
CA LEU A 225 -15.72 20.91 8.54
C LEU A 225 -15.11 22.32 8.37
N PRO A 226 -14.86 23.11 9.43
CA PRO A 226 -14.22 24.42 9.30
C PRO A 226 -12.80 24.33 8.73
N GLU A 227 -12.07 23.27 9.08
CA GLU A 227 -10.69 23.07 8.65
C GLU A 227 -10.61 22.69 7.17
N VAL A 228 -11.48 21.80 6.70
CA VAL A 228 -11.60 21.47 5.26
C VAL A 228 -11.90 22.75 4.47
N LYS A 229 -12.86 23.55 4.93
CA LYS A 229 -13.21 24.83 4.28
C LYS A 229 -12.01 25.77 4.21
N ARG A 230 -11.29 25.95 5.33
CA ARG A 230 -10.09 26.78 5.41
C ARG A 230 -9.00 26.31 4.43
N ARG A 231 -8.79 25.00 4.31
CA ARG A 231 -7.79 24.41 3.40
C ARG A 231 -8.16 24.59 1.93
N LEU A 232 -9.44 24.41 1.57
CA LEU A 232 -9.93 24.63 0.20
C LEU A 232 -9.66 26.07 -0.28
N GLU A 233 -9.77 27.05 0.63
CA GLU A 233 -9.49 28.48 0.40
C GLU A 233 -7.98 28.82 0.48
N GLY A 234 -7.16 27.87 0.95
CA GLY A 234 -5.73 28.03 1.20
C GLY A 234 -4.82 27.88 -0.04
N PRO A 235 -3.50 27.97 0.15
CA PRO A 235 -2.53 27.77 -0.93
C PRO A 235 -2.55 26.34 -1.45
N ALA A 236 -2.06 26.15 -2.68
CA ALA A 236 -1.92 24.83 -3.29
C ALA A 236 -0.77 24.05 -2.66
N GLU A 237 -1.13 23.08 -1.81
CA GLU A 237 -0.20 22.22 -1.06
C GLU A 237 -0.67 20.76 -1.22
N ALA A 238 0.24 19.86 -1.62
CA ALA A 238 -0.11 18.49 -2.01
C ALA A 238 -0.60 17.63 -0.83
N ASP A 239 -0.01 17.79 0.34
CA ASP A 239 -0.41 17.17 1.60
C ASP A 239 -1.77 17.67 2.10
N SER A 240 -2.00 18.99 2.04
CA SER A 240 -3.30 19.60 2.33
C SER A 240 -4.40 19.09 1.39
N LEU A 241 -4.10 18.93 0.10
CA LEU A 241 -5.02 18.38 -0.90
C LEU A 241 -5.36 16.92 -0.61
N GLU A 242 -4.36 16.08 -0.35
CA GLU A 242 -4.58 14.66 -0.01
C GLU A 242 -5.50 14.53 1.21
N LEU A 243 -5.23 15.33 2.25
CA LEU A 243 -6.01 15.31 3.48
C LEU A 243 -7.46 15.74 3.24
N VAL A 244 -7.67 16.81 2.48
CA VAL A 244 -9.01 17.31 2.14
C VAL A 244 -9.81 16.25 1.37
N ILE A 245 -9.19 15.56 0.42
CA ILE A 245 -9.84 14.48 -0.33
C ILE A 245 -10.29 13.36 0.62
N LEU A 246 -9.41 12.89 1.51
CA LEU A 246 -9.77 11.87 2.50
C LEU A 246 -10.94 12.32 3.40
N GLN A 247 -10.89 13.55 3.91
CA GLN A 247 -11.91 14.10 4.80
C GLN A 247 -13.27 14.33 4.10
N ILE A 248 -13.28 14.70 2.81
CA ILE A 248 -14.52 14.80 2.02
C ILE A 248 -15.20 13.43 1.91
N ASN A 249 -14.42 12.37 1.74
CA ASN A 249 -14.97 11.01 1.67
C ASN A 249 -15.56 10.57 3.01
N ASP A 250 -14.92 10.89 4.13
CA ASP A 250 -15.50 10.66 5.46
C ASP A 250 -16.80 11.45 5.65
N LEU A 251 -16.84 12.70 5.19
CA LEU A 251 -18.06 13.52 5.25
C LEU A 251 -19.20 12.90 4.43
N GLY A 252 -18.91 12.34 3.25
CA GLY A 252 -19.89 11.61 2.45
C GLY A 252 -20.37 10.34 3.14
N ALA A 253 -19.44 9.50 3.58
CA ALA A 253 -19.73 8.20 4.18
C ALA A 253 -20.46 8.32 5.52
N PHE A 254 -20.07 9.27 6.38
CA PHE A 254 -20.54 9.35 7.77
C PHE A 254 -21.47 10.54 8.05
N GLY A 255 -21.54 11.53 7.15
CA GLY A 255 -22.25 12.80 7.38
C GLY A 255 -23.72 12.62 7.75
N VAL A 256 -24.47 11.80 7.01
CA VAL A 256 -25.89 11.52 7.34
C VAL A 256 -26.02 10.81 8.69
N ARG A 257 -25.21 9.77 8.92
CA ARG A 257 -25.25 8.95 10.14
C ARG A 257 -24.91 9.73 11.40
N PHE A 258 -24.08 10.77 11.28
CA PHE A 258 -23.67 11.65 12.37
C PHE A 258 -24.46 12.97 12.44
N GLY A 259 -25.52 13.12 11.64
CA GLY A 259 -26.40 14.30 11.68
C GLY A 259 -25.74 15.59 11.16
N LEU A 260 -24.83 15.46 10.19
CA LEU A 260 -24.08 16.54 9.54
C LEU A 260 -24.41 16.67 8.05
N GLU A 261 -25.51 16.07 7.58
CA GLU A 261 -25.87 16.02 6.16
C GLU A 261 -25.89 17.42 5.53
N ARG A 262 -26.56 18.37 6.17
CA ARG A 262 -26.75 19.72 5.61
C ARG A 262 -25.41 20.42 5.39
N GLU A 263 -24.54 20.38 6.39
CA GLU A 263 -23.22 21.01 6.36
C GLU A 263 -22.29 20.31 5.36
N ALA A 264 -22.25 18.97 5.36
CA ALA A 264 -21.46 18.18 4.42
C ALA A 264 -21.91 18.41 2.97
N ARG A 265 -23.24 18.40 2.73
CA ARG A 265 -23.84 18.65 1.41
C ARG A 265 -23.54 20.06 0.91
N ALA A 266 -23.59 21.06 1.78
CA ALA A 266 -23.26 22.44 1.40
C ALA A 266 -21.79 22.58 0.96
N LEU A 267 -20.87 21.95 1.70
CA LEU A 267 -19.44 21.93 1.34
C LEU A 267 -19.21 21.24 0.00
N VAL A 268 -19.75 20.02 -0.16
CA VAL A 268 -19.60 19.20 -1.36
C VAL A 268 -20.21 19.89 -2.59
N ASN A 269 -21.41 20.46 -2.48
CA ASN A 269 -22.02 21.22 -3.57
C ASN A 269 -21.21 22.45 -3.97
N GLY A 270 -20.55 23.12 -3.01
CA GLY A 270 -19.64 24.22 -3.30
C GLY A 270 -18.47 23.80 -4.18
N ILE A 271 -17.86 22.64 -3.87
CA ILE A 271 -16.77 22.05 -4.68
C ILE A 271 -17.28 21.69 -6.08
N LEU A 272 -18.43 21.02 -6.17
CA LEU A 272 -19.00 20.59 -7.46
C LEU A 272 -19.44 21.77 -8.33
N ALA A 273 -19.98 22.84 -7.74
CA ALA A 273 -20.33 24.06 -8.45
C ALA A 273 -19.08 24.76 -9.02
N ALA A 274 -17.97 24.71 -8.29
CA ALA A 274 -16.67 25.16 -8.77
C ALA A 274 -15.97 24.14 -9.69
N LYS A 275 -16.58 22.97 -9.97
CA LYS A 275 -15.95 21.86 -10.72
C LYS A 275 -14.60 21.42 -10.16
N GLY A 276 -14.40 21.58 -8.84
CA GLY A 276 -13.13 21.34 -8.16
C GLY A 276 -12.08 22.45 -8.33
N GLU A 277 -12.37 23.54 -9.06
CA GLU A 277 -11.45 24.64 -9.30
C GLU A 277 -11.40 25.59 -8.09
N VAL A 278 -10.66 25.19 -7.06
CA VAL A 278 -10.46 25.95 -5.82
C VAL A 278 -8.99 26.34 -5.64
N PRO A 279 -8.67 27.37 -4.83
CA PRO A 279 -7.28 27.77 -4.54
C PRO A 279 -6.32 26.62 -4.24
N LEU A 280 -6.75 25.64 -3.42
CA LEU A 280 -5.96 24.45 -3.06
C LEU A 280 -5.50 23.59 -4.26
N THR A 281 -6.21 23.65 -5.39
CA THR A 281 -5.93 22.80 -6.57
C THR A 281 -5.05 23.48 -7.62
N ARG A 282 -4.77 24.78 -7.48
CA ARG A 282 -4.10 25.57 -8.53
C ARG A 282 -2.64 25.14 -8.71
N GLY A 283 -2.28 24.77 -9.95
CA GLY A 283 -0.90 24.41 -10.29
C GLY A 283 -0.50 22.97 -9.91
N ILE A 284 -1.41 22.17 -9.34
CA ILE A 284 -1.20 20.74 -9.10
C ILE A 284 -1.89 19.97 -10.25
N PRO A 285 -1.15 19.29 -11.14
CA PRO A 285 -1.74 18.52 -12.24
C PRO A 285 -2.77 17.51 -11.73
N GLY A 286 -3.96 17.47 -12.33
CA GLY A 286 -5.03 16.52 -11.95
C GLY A 286 -5.85 16.89 -10.69
N ALA A 287 -5.39 17.83 -9.85
CA ALA A 287 -6.01 18.10 -8.54
C ALA A 287 -7.48 18.53 -8.59
N THR A 288 -7.85 19.42 -9.52
CA THR A 288 -9.23 19.87 -9.71
C THR A 288 -10.19 18.70 -9.95
N ARG A 289 -9.74 17.76 -10.78
CA ARG A 289 -10.52 16.58 -11.15
C ARG A 289 -10.65 15.63 -9.97
N ASP A 290 -9.53 15.27 -9.33
CA ASP A 290 -9.52 14.34 -8.18
C ASP A 290 -10.44 14.87 -7.06
N LEU A 291 -10.42 16.19 -6.83
CA LEU A 291 -11.28 16.85 -5.85
C LEU A 291 -12.77 16.81 -6.26
N ALA A 292 -13.09 17.06 -7.53
CA ALA A 292 -14.45 16.98 -8.05
C ALA A 292 -15.01 15.55 -7.99
N GLU A 293 -14.18 14.54 -8.29
CA GLU A 293 -14.53 13.13 -8.16
C GLU A 293 -14.84 12.75 -6.71
N ALA A 294 -13.95 13.12 -5.77
CA ALA A 294 -14.18 12.88 -4.34
C ALA A 294 -15.47 13.56 -3.86
N ALA A 295 -15.72 14.81 -4.25
CA ALA A 295 -16.94 15.52 -3.93
C ALA A 295 -18.18 14.84 -4.53
N ARG A 296 -18.12 14.34 -5.76
CA ARG A 296 -19.25 13.63 -6.39
C ARG A 296 -19.53 12.31 -5.70
N ALA A 297 -18.48 11.58 -5.32
CA ALA A 297 -18.56 10.36 -4.53
C ALA A 297 -19.26 10.64 -3.19
N ALA A 298 -18.81 11.68 -2.49
CA ALA A 298 -19.40 12.09 -1.22
C ALA A 298 -20.86 12.49 -1.37
N LEU A 299 -21.24 13.22 -2.42
CA LEU A 299 -22.64 13.58 -2.68
C LEU A 299 -23.51 12.34 -2.88
N PHE A 300 -23.03 11.35 -3.63
CA PHE A 300 -23.74 10.09 -3.82
C PHE A 300 -23.94 9.35 -2.49
N ASP A 301 -22.93 9.31 -1.64
CA ASP A 301 -23.01 8.66 -0.33
C ASP A 301 -23.96 9.40 0.63
N LEU A 302 -24.09 10.72 0.51
CA LEU A 302 -25.10 11.51 1.23
C LEU A 302 -26.52 11.24 0.71
N ASP A 303 -26.71 11.08 -0.61
CA ASP A 303 -28.01 10.79 -1.23
C ASP A 303 -28.46 9.34 -1.02
N THR A 304 -27.49 8.43 -0.95
CA THR A 304 -27.70 6.99 -0.83
C THR A 304 -26.82 6.44 0.30
N PRO A 305 -27.14 6.74 1.59
CA PRO A 305 -26.34 6.27 2.71
C PRO A 305 -26.16 4.76 2.64
N GLN A 306 -24.93 4.32 2.43
CA GLN A 306 -24.61 2.90 2.25
C GLN A 306 -24.98 2.11 3.51
N LYS A 307 -25.19 0.79 3.38
CA LYS A 307 -25.39 -0.08 4.56
C LYS A 307 -24.08 -0.56 5.18
N SER A 308 -22.98 -0.46 4.46
CA SER A 308 -21.62 -0.79 4.92
C SER A 308 -20.74 0.45 4.89
N THR A 309 -19.70 0.47 5.71
CA THR A 309 -18.74 1.58 5.86
C THR A 309 -17.36 1.23 5.32
N SER A 310 -17.25 0.21 4.47
CA SER A 310 -15.98 -0.09 3.80
C SER A 310 -15.49 1.16 3.05
N ALA A 311 -14.21 1.49 3.21
CA ALA A 311 -13.56 2.56 2.46
C ALA A 311 -13.95 2.43 0.98
N ALA A 312 -14.78 3.34 0.51
CA ALA A 312 -15.38 3.22 -0.80
C ALA A 312 -14.30 3.38 -1.86
N ASP A 313 -14.41 2.62 -2.96
CA ASP A 313 -13.50 2.69 -4.11
C ASP A 313 -13.44 4.12 -4.64
N LEU A 314 -12.39 4.84 -4.27
CA LEU A 314 -12.00 6.07 -4.95
C LEU A 314 -11.21 5.68 -6.20
N PRO A 315 -11.42 6.38 -7.32
CA PRO A 315 -10.50 6.29 -8.45
C PRO A 315 -9.08 6.52 -7.95
N ARG A 316 -8.10 5.83 -8.56
CA ARG A 316 -6.70 6.19 -8.31
C ARG A 316 -6.51 7.64 -8.76
N PRO A 317 -5.88 8.50 -7.96
CA PRO A 317 -5.70 9.88 -8.34
C PRO A 317 -4.78 9.99 -9.55
N ARG A 318 -4.98 11.03 -10.36
CA ARG A 318 -4.17 11.28 -11.56
C ARG A 318 -2.84 11.98 -11.27
N ARG A 319 -2.69 12.45 -10.04
CA ARG A 319 -1.46 13.06 -9.53
C ARG A 319 -0.65 12.04 -8.75
N GLU A 320 0.62 12.38 -8.54
CA GLU A 320 1.42 11.73 -7.50
C GLU A 320 0.74 11.96 -6.14
N GLN A 321 0.44 10.86 -5.45
CA GLN A 321 -0.09 10.93 -4.10
C GLN A 321 1.01 11.39 -3.16
N PHE A 322 0.64 12.24 -2.21
CA PHE A 322 1.55 12.53 -1.12
C PHE A 322 1.61 11.29 -0.22
N ASP A 323 2.78 10.66 -0.15
CA ASP A 323 3.04 9.57 0.79
C ASP A 323 3.93 10.08 1.93
N ALA A 324 3.33 10.15 3.12
CA ALA A 324 3.99 10.56 4.35
C ALA A 324 5.23 9.69 4.69
N HIS A 325 5.20 8.39 4.34
CA HIS A 325 6.33 7.48 4.55
C HIS A 325 7.45 7.70 3.53
N ALA A 326 7.11 7.99 2.28
CA ALA A 326 8.09 8.33 1.24
C ALA A 326 8.76 9.69 1.52
N GLU A 327 7.97 10.69 1.94
CA GLU A 327 8.49 12.00 2.37
C GLU A 327 9.44 11.84 3.56
N ALA A 328 9.13 10.97 4.53
CA ALA A 328 10.04 10.73 5.64
C ALA A 328 11.44 10.30 5.17
N ARG A 329 11.53 9.46 4.13
CA ARG A 329 12.81 9.02 3.58
C ARG A 329 13.55 10.14 2.84
N SER A 330 12.84 11.06 2.18
CA SER A 330 13.46 12.17 1.43
C SER A 330 14.10 13.23 2.33
N VAL A 331 13.65 13.33 3.58
CA VAL A 331 14.20 14.26 4.60
C VAL A 331 15.49 13.72 5.23
N GLU A 332 15.80 12.42 5.07
CA GLU A 332 17.05 11.85 5.59
C GLU A 332 18.29 12.33 4.83
N PRO A 333 19.44 12.51 5.52
CA PRO A 333 20.72 12.71 4.86
C PRO A 333 20.97 11.63 3.80
N ALA A 334 21.46 12.05 2.62
CA ALA A 334 21.67 11.20 1.44
C ALA A 334 20.44 10.40 0.97
N GLY A 335 19.23 10.73 1.44
CA GLY A 335 18.04 9.90 1.25
C GLY A 335 18.18 8.50 1.85
N GLY A 336 18.99 8.35 2.91
CA GLY A 336 19.25 7.07 3.56
C GLY A 336 20.17 6.10 2.78
N LYS A 337 20.85 6.57 1.74
CA LYS A 337 21.77 5.77 0.91
C LYS A 337 23.11 5.54 1.60
N VAL A 338 23.68 4.35 1.37
CA VAL A 338 25.03 3.98 1.84
C VAL A 338 26.11 4.30 0.79
N PRO A 339 27.39 4.45 1.19
CA PRO A 339 28.51 4.56 0.24
C PRO A 339 28.58 3.35 -0.70
N GLU A 340 28.88 3.61 -1.98
CA GLU A 340 28.91 2.58 -3.03
C GLU A 340 29.85 1.42 -2.72
N ALA A 341 31.04 1.69 -2.16
CA ALA A 341 31.98 0.64 -1.77
C ALA A 341 31.40 -0.31 -0.71
N ALA A 342 30.62 0.23 0.23
CA ALA A 342 29.97 -0.54 1.28
C ALA A 342 28.79 -1.35 0.73
N ALA A 343 28.01 -0.77 -0.19
CA ALA A 343 26.99 -1.47 -0.96
C ALA A 343 27.57 -2.65 -1.77
N LEU A 344 28.68 -2.45 -2.49
CA LEU A 344 29.35 -3.52 -3.25
C LEU A 344 29.89 -4.64 -2.35
N ALA A 345 30.44 -4.31 -1.17
CA ALA A 345 30.85 -5.30 -0.19
C ALA A 345 29.66 -6.15 0.26
N ARG A 346 28.52 -5.51 0.54
CA ARG A 346 27.28 -6.18 0.92
C ARG A 346 26.73 -7.09 -0.17
N VAL A 347 26.74 -6.64 -1.44
CA VAL A 347 26.33 -7.46 -2.60
C VAL A 347 27.14 -8.76 -2.68
N ARG A 348 28.47 -8.70 -2.48
CA ARG A 348 29.34 -9.89 -2.50
C ARG A 348 29.05 -10.86 -1.35
N GLU A 349 28.65 -10.36 -0.19
CA GLU A 349 28.23 -11.21 0.93
C GLU A 349 26.90 -11.91 0.63
N LEU A 350 25.93 -11.17 0.09
CA LEU A 350 24.63 -11.70 -0.30
C LEU A 350 24.75 -12.77 -1.39
N ASP A 351 25.66 -12.61 -2.36
CA ASP A 351 25.95 -13.64 -3.36
C ASP A 351 26.40 -14.96 -2.71
N LYS A 352 27.32 -14.89 -1.74
CA LYS A 352 27.77 -16.08 -0.99
C LYS A 352 26.64 -16.68 -0.16
N GLU A 353 25.80 -15.86 0.45
CA GLU A 353 24.62 -16.36 1.18
C GLU A 353 23.70 -17.13 0.25
N LEU A 354 23.43 -16.58 -0.95
CA LEU A 354 22.60 -17.21 -1.96
C LEU A 354 23.17 -18.55 -2.46
N GLU A 355 24.49 -18.76 -2.45
CA GLU A 355 25.10 -20.06 -2.78
C GLU A 355 24.83 -21.13 -1.72
N THR A 356 24.62 -20.73 -0.45
CA THR A 356 24.48 -21.66 0.69
C THR A 356 23.05 -22.00 1.06
N LEU A 357 22.09 -21.14 0.73
CA LEU A 357 20.68 -21.31 1.10
C LEU A 357 19.99 -22.36 0.23
N ARG A 358 19.22 -23.25 0.86
CA ARG A 358 18.54 -24.38 0.21
C ARG A 358 17.10 -24.08 -0.14
N PHE A 359 16.41 -23.29 0.68
CA PHE A 359 14.97 -23.04 0.54
C PHE A 359 14.65 -21.74 -0.20
N ASN A 360 13.55 -21.72 -0.95
CA ASN A 360 13.21 -20.56 -1.78
C ASN A 360 12.88 -19.29 -0.98
N ALA A 361 12.25 -19.41 0.19
CA ALA A 361 11.89 -18.26 1.03
C ALA A 361 13.11 -17.40 1.47
N PRO A 362 14.14 -17.96 2.14
CA PRO A 362 15.34 -17.20 2.49
C PRO A 362 16.11 -16.72 1.26
N ARG A 363 16.14 -17.51 0.17
CA ARG A 363 16.76 -17.09 -1.10
C ARG A 363 16.05 -15.87 -1.69
N CYS A 364 14.72 -15.83 -1.64
CA CYS A 364 13.91 -14.70 -2.09
C CYS A 364 14.22 -13.42 -1.29
N TYR A 365 14.38 -13.53 0.03
CA TYR A 365 14.83 -12.39 0.84
C TYR A 365 16.20 -11.89 0.39
N VAL A 366 17.19 -12.80 0.26
CA VAL A 366 18.55 -12.42 -0.17
C VAL A 366 18.54 -11.78 -1.54
N LEU A 367 17.70 -12.24 -2.46
CA LEU A 367 17.49 -11.62 -3.77
C LEU A 367 16.88 -10.21 -3.66
N LYS A 368 15.90 -10.01 -2.77
CA LYS A 368 15.33 -8.70 -2.50
C LYS A 368 16.40 -7.75 -1.97
N GLU A 369 17.19 -8.17 -0.99
CA GLU A 369 18.32 -7.40 -0.46
C GLU A 369 19.34 -7.10 -1.57
N LEU A 370 19.69 -8.08 -2.40
CA LEU A 370 20.57 -7.85 -3.55
C LEU A 370 20.05 -6.69 -4.41
N GLY A 371 18.76 -6.64 -4.71
CA GLY A 371 18.14 -5.53 -5.43
C GLY A 371 18.28 -4.17 -4.73
N HIS A 372 18.15 -4.12 -3.40
CA HIS A 372 18.24 -2.88 -2.62
C HIS A 372 19.68 -2.36 -2.53
N TRP A 373 20.65 -3.27 -2.41
CA TRP A 373 22.06 -2.93 -2.20
C TRP A 373 22.84 -2.76 -3.50
N MET A 374 22.35 -3.23 -4.64
CA MET A 374 23.11 -3.22 -5.89
C MET A 374 23.25 -1.82 -6.48
N PRO A 375 24.48 -1.27 -6.61
CA PRO A 375 24.68 0.01 -7.28
C PRO A 375 24.26 -0.06 -8.75
N ALA A 376 23.84 1.08 -9.31
CA ALA A 376 23.32 1.18 -10.68
C ALA A 376 24.26 0.57 -11.74
N ALA A 377 25.56 0.86 -11.67
CA ALA A 377 26.55 0.32 -12.60
C ALA A 377 26.68 -1.21 -12.50
N GLU A 378 26.61 -1.74 -11.27
CA GLU A 378 26.69 -3.17 -11.01
C GLU A 378 25.42 -3.91 -11.45
N ALA A 379 24.24 -3.29 -11.23
CA ALA A 379 22.96 -3.79 -11.71
C ALA A 379 22.95 -3.95 -13.23
N SER A 380 23.36 -2.90 -13.95
CA SER A 380 23.48 -2.94 -15.41
C SER A 380 24.42 -4.06 -15.89
N ARG A 381 25.60 -4.18 -15.25
CA ARG A 381 26.61 -5.20 -15.60
C ARG A 381 26.09 -6.63 -15.40
N ARG A 382 25.35 -6.87 -14.32
CA ARG A 382 24.95 -8.23 -13.89
C ARG A 382 23.56 -8.65 -14.36
N PHE A 383 22.77 -7.76 -14.94
CA PHE A 383 21.36 -7.99 -15.23
C PHE A 383 21.09 -9.30 -15.99
N ASP A 384 21.79 -9.58 -17.10
CA ASP A 384 21.55 -10.80 -17.89
C ASP A 384 21.87 -12.08 -17.08
N ALA A 385 22.97 -12.07 -16.33
CA ALA A 385 23.33 -13.19 -15.46
C ALA A 385 22.34 -13.35 -14.30
N PHE A 386 21.75 -12.25 -13.82
CA PHE A 386 20.77 -12.24 -12.75
C PHE A 386 19.43 -12.85 -13.17
N ILE A 387 19.01 -12.60 -14.43
CA ILE A 387 17.74 -13.10 -14.99
C ILE A 387 17.87 -14.45 -15.70
N ALA A 388 19.08 -14.88 -16.08
CA ALA A 388 19.29 -16.16 -16.75
C ALA A 388 18.62 -17.36 -16.03
N PRO A 389 18.65 -17.47 -14.68
CA PRO A 389 17.98 -18.56 -13.96
C PRO A 389 16.46 -18.57 -14.06
N ILE A 390 15.82 -17.52 -14.58
CA ILE A 390 14.36 -17.48 -14.80
C ILE A 390 13.98 -18.42 -15.96
N PHE A 391 14.92 -18.72 -16.87
CA PHE A 391 14.64 -19.39 -18.12
C PHE A 391 15.36 -20.74 -18.26
N GLU A 392 14.64 -21.74 -18.76
CA GLU A 392 15.18 -22.99 -19.27
C GLU A 392 14.94 -23.04 -20.79
N GLY A 393 15.91 -22.51 -21.55
CA GLY A 393 15.73 -22.25 -22.98
C GLY A 393 14.64 -21.20 -23.20
N GLU A 394 13.56 -21.60 -23.89
CA GLU A 394 12.38 -20.74 -24.11
C GLU A 394 11.36 -20.81 -22.98
N ARG A 395 11.50 -21.73 -22.03
CA ARG A 395 10.53 -21.93 -20.95
C ARG A 395 10.85 -21.04 -19.75
N ILE A 396 9.81 -20.51 -19.12
CA ILE A 396 9.87 -19.78 -17.85
C ILE A 396 9.73 -20.80 -16.72
N ARG A 397 10.69 -20.82 -15.80
CA ARG A 397 10.57 -21.62 -14.58
C ARG A 397 9.53 -20.99 -13.66
N LEU A 398 8.72 -21.82 -13.02
CA LEU A 398 7.68 -21.35 -12.10
C LEU A 398 7.95 -21.87 -10.68
N ASP A 399 9.00 -21.31 -10.07
CA ASP A 399 9.36 -21.49 -8.66
C ASP A 399 9.42 -20.11 -7.95
N THR A 400 9.38 -20.13 -6.62
CA THR A 400 9.35 -18.92 -5.79
C THR A 400 10.61 -18.04 -6.00
N GLU A 401 11.78 -18.65 -6.18
CA GLU A 401 13.03 -17.91 -6.45
C GLU A 401 12.92 -17.11 -7.76
N THR A 402 12.38 -17.75 -8.81
CA THR A 402 12.21 -17.16 -10.14
C THR A 402 11.31 -15.93 -10.09
N VAL A 403 10.18 -16.01 -9.37
CA VAL A 403 9.28 -14.86 -9.16
C VAL A 403 10.01 -13.72 -8.45
N CYS A 404 10.81 -14.03 -7.43
CA CYS A 404 11.55 -13.02 -6.69
C CYS A 404 12.66 -12.36 -7.52
N ARG A 405 13.44 -13.14 -8.28
CA ARG A 405 14.43 -12.63 -9.23
C ARG A 405 13.79 -11.67 -10.21
N MET A 406 12.66 -12.07 -10.78
CA MET A 406 11.98 -11.26 -11.77
C MET A 406 11.50 -9.93 -11.21
N ARG A 407 10.85 -9.93 -10.03
CA ARG A 407 10.43 -8.71 -9.34
C ARG A 407 11.61 -7.77 -9.09
N VAL A 408 12.72 -8.31 -8.59
CA VAL A 408 13.93 -7.53 -8.36
C VAL A 408 14.46 -6.97 -9.68
N ALA A 409 14.56 -7.79 -10.72
CA ALA A 409 15.11 -7.41 -12.01
C ALA A 409 14.34 -6.26 -12.68
N LEU A 410 13.01 -6.29 -12.66
CA LEU A 410 12.20 -5.23 -13.25
C LEU A 410 12.40 -3.88 -12.52
N GLY A 411 12.56 -3.92 -11.19
CA GLY A 411 12.80 -2.74 -10.36
C GLY A 411 14.27 -2.32 -10.22
N LEU A 412 15.23 -2.98 -10.88
CA LEU A 412 16.64 -2.63 -10.76
C LEU A 412 16.95 -1.27 -11.41
N HIS A 413 17.26 -0.28 -10.58
CA HIS A 413 17.75 1.02 -11.04
C HIS A 413 19.12 0.88 -11.73
N GLY A 414 19.35 1.68 -12.77
CA GLY A 414 20.62 1.68 -13.53
C GLY A 414 20.68 0.69 -14.70
N VAL A 415 19.71 -0.21 -14.81
CA VAL A 415 19.55 -1.08 -15.99
C VAL A 415 18.83 -0.32 -17.09
N ASP A 416 19.36 -0.42 -18.30
CA ASP A 416 18.74 0.15 -19.50
C ASP A 416 17.28 -0.29 -19.64
N GLU A 417 16.43 0.66 -20.02
CA GLU A 417 14.99 0.45 -20.14
C GLU A 417 14.65 -0.66 -21.13
N ALA A 418 15.32 -0.72 -22.30
CA ALA A 418 15.00 -1.71 -23.32
C ALA A 418 15.24 -3.14 -22.82
N ARG A 419 16.24 -3.34 -21.94
CA ARG A 419 16.51 -4.65 -21.33
C ARG A 419 15.44 -5.05 -20.32
N ARG A 420 14.99 -4.11 -19.49
CA ARG A 420 13.91 -4.35 -18.52
C ARG A 420 12.57 -4.59 -19.23
N VAL A 421 12.28 -3.83 -20.27
CA VAL A 421 11.07 -4.00 -21.08
C VAL A 421 11.11 -5.29 -21.89
N ALA A 422 12.26 -5.71 -22.43
CA ALA A 422 12.38 -7.00 -23.10
C ALA A 422 12.08 -8.18 -22.15
N LEU A 423 12.50 -8.10 -20.89
CA LEU A 423 12.10 -9.05 -19.86
C LEU A 423 10.58 -9.01 -19.65
N LEU A 424 10.00 -7.82 -19.44
CA LEU A 424 8.56 -7.63 -19.25
C LEU A 424 7.74 -8.20 -20.41
N GLU A 425 8.08 -7.87 -21.65
CA GLU A 425 7.38 -8.35 -22.85
C GLU A 425 7.42 -9.87 -22.97
N LYS A 426 8.59 -10.49 -22.73
CA LYS A 426 8.74 -11.95 -22.76
C LYS A 426 7.82 -12.63 -21.75
N LEU A 427 7.55 -11.98 -20.62
CA LEU A 427 6.70 -12.49 -19.56
C LEU A 427 5.22 -12.31 -19.88
N LEU A 428 4.82 -11.13 -20.33
CA LEU A 428 3.43 -10.83 -20.70
C LEU A 428 2.96 -11.71 -21.86
N THR A 429 3.83 -11.92 -22.84
CA THR A 429 3.50 -12.65 -24.07
C THR A 429 3.77 -14.16 -23.99
N ALA A 430 4.22 -14.67 -22.84
CA ALA A 430 4.50 -16.08 -22.65
C ALA A 430 3.24 -16.93 -22.87
N LYS A 431 3.32 -17.91 -23.77
CA LYS A 431 2.24 -18.87 -24.00
C LYS A 431 2.16 -19.84 -22.81
N PRO A 432 0.98 -20.42 -22.52
CA PRO A 432 0.85 -21.43 -21.45
C PRO A 432 1.86 -22.59 -21.55
N ALA A 433 2.21 -23.03 -22.77
CA ALA A 433 3.21 -24.09 -22.99
C ALA A 433 4.66 -23.66 -22.67
N GLN A 434 4.94 -22.35 -22.69
CA GLN A 434 6.24 -21.78 -22.33
C GLN A 434 6.37 -21.59 -20.81
N VAL A 435 5.27 -21.68 -20.05
CA VAL A 435 5.33 -21.62 -18.59
C VAL A 435 5.54 -23.05 -18.05
N GLY A 436 6.61 -23.24 -17.28
CA GLY A 436 6.90 -24.51 -16.61
C GLY A 436 5.80 -24.89 -15.61
N PRO A 437 5.63 -26.18 -15.29
CA PRO A 437 4.79 -26.56 -14.17
C PRO A 437 5.31 -25.92 -12.89
N ARG A 438 4.41 -25.60 -11.97
CA ARG A 438 4.80 -25.01 -10.69
C ARG A 438 5.68 -25.99 -9.91
N ASP A 439 6.92 -25.58 -9.61
CA ASP A 439 7.86 -26.35 -8.80
C ASP A 439 7.86 -25.82 -7.36
N ARG A 440 7.36 -26.66 -6.44
CA ARG A 440 7.34 -26.40 -5.00
C ARG A 440 8.35 -27.26 -4.23
N SER A 441 9.25 -27.97 -4.91
CA SER A 441 10.19 -28.91 -4.28
C SER A 441 11.17 -28.24 -3.30
N ARG A 442 11.44 -26.95 -3.49
CA ARG A 442 12.28 -26.10 -2.64
C ARG A 442 11.49 -25.07 -1.83
N ASP A 443 10.16 -25.10 -1.92
CA ASP A 443 9.33 -24.38 -0.97
C ASP A 443 9.33 -25.16 0.34
N GLU A 444 9.51 -24.47 1.47
CA GLU A 444 9.38 -25.11 2.77
C GLU A 444 7.96 -25.72 2.90
N HIS A 445 7.85 -26.99 3.27
CA HIS A 445 6.58 -27.74 3.32
C HIS A 445 5.56 -27.19 4.33
N GLY A 446 4.77 -26.19 3.93
CA GLY A 446 3.69 -25.60 4.75
C GLY A 446 4.05 -24.18 5.24
N PRO A 447 3.05 -23.32 5.49
CA PRO A 447 3.24 -21.88 5.60
C PRO A 447 3.98 -21.54 6.91
N ALA A 448 5.30 -21.34 6.85
CA ALA A 448 6.02 -20.49 7.81
C ALA A 448 5.96 -19.00 7.39
N ILE A 449 5.17 -18.74 6.34
CA ILE A 449 4.84 -17.45 5.78
C ILE A 449 3.38 -17.67 5.38
N ALA A 450 2.41 -16.87 5.84
CA ALA A 450 1.13 -16.76 5.14
C ALA A 450 1.42 -16.84 3.65
N TYR A 451 0.72 -17.72 2.90
CA TYR A 451 0.81 -17.87 1.43
C TYR A 451 1.65 -16.75 0.88
N PRO A 452 2.95 -16.95 0.57
CA PRO A 452 3.96 -15.91 0.69
C PRO A 452 3.33 -14.58 0.31
N ALA A 453 3.39 -13.54 1.14
CA ALA A 453 3.02 -12.21 0.66
C ALA A 453 3.82 -11.81 -0.63
N ASN A 454 4.78 -12.65 -1.00
CA ASN A 454 5.62 -12.71 -2.20
C ASN A 454 5.17 -13.71 -3.30
N GLU A 455 4.03 -14.40 -3.17
CA GLU A 455 3.27 -15.13 -4.20
C GLU A 455 2.28 -14.21 -4.93
N GLN A 456 2.44 -12.88 -4.79
CA GLN A 456 1.90 -11.96 -5.78
C GLN A 456 2.31 -12.49 -7.15
N PRO A 457 1.34 -12.94 -7.97
CA PRO A 457 1.72 -13.67 -9.16
C PRO A 457 2.58 -12.78 -10.05
N LEU A 458 3.40 -13.39 -10.91
CA LEU A 458 4.28 -12.75 -11.89
C LEU A 458 3.71 -11.46 -12.51
N TRP A 459 2.41 -11.48 -12.79
CA TRP A 459 1.66 -10.42 -13.41
C TRP A 459 1.46 -9.18 -12.50
N MET A 460 1.50 -9.29 -11.16
CA MET A 460 1.46 -8.16 -10.21
C MET A 460 2.72 -7.32 -10.28
N ALA A 461 3.89 -7.96 -10.32
CA ALA A 461 5.16 -7.26 -10.48
C ALA A 461 5.19 -6.51 -11.82
N ALA A 462 4.76 -7.17 -12.90
CA ALA A 462 4.62 -6.55 -14.21
C ALA A 462 3.66 -5.34 -14.18
N ALA A 463 2.48 -5.47 -13.57
CA ALA A 463 1.52 -4.39 -13.44
C ALA A 463 2.04 -3.21 -12.59
N GLY A 464 2.75 -3.51 -11.49
CA GLY A 464 3.37 -2.50 -10.63
C GLY A 464 4.43 -1.69 -11.37
N GLU A 465 5.23 -2.34 -12.21
CA GLU A 465 6.28 -1.69 -13.01
C GLU A 465 5.68 -0.84 -14.14
N LEU A 466 4.65 -1.33 -14.82
CA LEU A 466 3.91 -0.51 -15.80
C LEU A 466 3.19 0.67 -15.17
N LEU A 467 2.78 0.56 -13.91
CA LEU A 467 2.22 1.68 -13.15
C LEU A 467 3.29 2.72 -12.78
N ALA A 468 4.48 2.27 -12.38
CA ALA A 468 5.61 3.14 -12.06
C ALA A 468 6.23 3.78 -13.32
N HIS A 469 6.11 3.13 -14.47
CA HIS A 469 6.68 3.53 -15.75
C HIS A 469 5.61 3.59 -16.86
N PRO A 470 4.59 4.45 -16.74
CA PRO A 470 3.49 4.53 -17.72
C PRO A 470 3.96 4.94 -19.13
N GLU A 471 5.12 5.56 -19.24
CA GLU A 471 5.76 5.93 -20.50
C GLU A 471 6.27 4.72 -21.30
N TRP A 472 6.44 3.55 -20.67
CA TRP A 472 6.83 2.32 -21.38
C TRP A 472 5.74 1.88 -22.36
N ILE A 473 4.47 2.10 -22.01
CA ILE A 473 3.31 1.77 -22.85
C ILE A 473 3.31 2.61 -24.14
N GLU A 474 3.83 3.84 -24.08
CA GLU A 474 3.92 4.73 -25.23
C GLU A 474 5.11 4.37 -26.13
N ARG A 475 6.27 4.04 -25.51
CA ARG A 475 7.54 3.83 -26.21
C ARG A 475 7.73 2.41 -26.76
N HIS A 476 7.09 1.39 -26.16
CA HIS A 476 7.29 -0.01 -26.53
C HIS A 476 6.04 -0.65 -27.12
N ALA A 477 6.06 -0.88 -28.42
CA ALA A 477 4.91 -1.38 -29.17
C ALA A 477 4.46 -2.81 -28.76
N GLY A 478 5.38 -3.68 -28.31
CA GLY A 478 5.05 -5.04 -27.89
C GLY A 478 4.23 -5.05 -26.60
N VAL A 479 4.68 -4.32 -25.57
CA VAL A 479 3.91 -4.06 -24.33
C VAL A 479 2.53 -3.52 -24.66
N ARG A 480 2.47 -2.49 -25.51
CA ARG A 480 1.21 -1.84 -25.87
C ARG A 480 0.25 -2.78 -26.59
N ALA A 481 0.72 -3.54 -27.59
CA ALA A 481 -0.11 -4.49 -28.34
C ALA A 481 -0.71 -5.57 -27.41
N TRP A 482 0.06 -6.05 -26.43
CA TRP A 482 -0.46 -6.99 -25.44
C TRP A 482 -1.54 -6.35 -24.57
N LEU A 483 -1.32 -5.13 -24.07
CA LEU A 483 -2.31 -4.41 -23.27
C LEU A 483 -3.59 -4.09 -24.05
N GLU A 484 -3.46 -3.72 -25.33
CA GLU A 484 -4.59 -3.51 -26.26
C GLU A 484 -5.43 -4.79 -26.39
N GLU A 485 -4.78 -5.94 -26.64
CA GLU A 485 -5.46 -7.24 -26.74
C GLU A 485 -6.23 -7.56 -25.46
N LYS A 486 -5.63 -7.35 -24.28
CA LYS A 486 -6.28 -7.65 -22.99
C LYS A 486 -7.36 -6.64 -22.62
N ALA A 487 -7.20 -5.37 -22.98
CA ALA A 487 -8.23 -4.35 -22.77
C ALA A 487 -9.48 -4.64 -23.62
N LEU A 488 -9.32 -5.17 -24.83
CA LEU A 488 -10.43 -5.55 -25.72
C LEU A 488 -11.17 -6.82 -25.25
N ALA A 489 -10.55 -7.64 -24.40
CA ALA A 489 -11.13 -8.89 -23.97
C ALA A 489 -12.30 -8.67 -22.95
N PRO A 490 -13.30 -9.57 -22.93
CA PRO A 490 -14.40 -9.53 -21.97
C PRO A 490 -13.90 -9.77 -20.54
N ILE A 491 -14.57 -9.19 -19.53
CA ILE A 491 -14.15 -9.33 -18.13
C ILE A 491 -14.04 -10.83 -17.77
N PRO A 492 -12.93 -11.29 -17.17
CA PRO A 492 -12.73 -12.69 -16.86
C PRO A 492 -13.71 -13.11 -15.77
N LEU A 493 -14.28 -14.30 -15.92
CA LEU A 493 -15.23 -14.84 -14.96
C LEU A 493 -14.54 -15.60 -13.83
N ASP A 494 -13.32 -16.08 -14.05
CA ASP A 494 -12.52 -16.75 -13.03
C ASP A 494 -11.77 -15.74 -12.14
N ALA A 495 -11.71 -16.03 -10.84
CA ALA A 495 -11.15 -15.12 -9.85
C ALA A 495 -9.66 -14.80 -10.09
N ALA A 496 -8.88 -15.78 -10.53
CA ALA A 496 -7.44 -15.62 -10.73
C ALA A 496 -7.13 -14.66 -11.90
N THR A 497 -7.87 -14.76 -13.01
CA THR A 497 -7.68 -13.85 -14.15
C THR A 497 -8.30 -12.48 -13.90
N ALA A 498 -9.44 -12.41 -13.22
CA ALA A 498 -10.03 -11.13 -12.82
C ALA A 498 -9.13 -10.37 -11.85
N GLU A 499 -8.51 -11.06 -10.89
CA GLU A 499 -7.49 -10.50 -10.01
C GLU A 499 -6.37 -9.89 -10.85
N VAL A 500 -5.79 -10.62 -11.81
CA VAL A 500 -4.78 -10.07 -12.74
C VAL A 500 -5.22 -8.75 -13.32
N TRP A 501 -6.43 -8.73 -13.87
CA TRP A 501 -6.95 -7.59 -14.59
C TRP A 501 -7.19 -6.38 -13.70
N THR A 502 -7.52 -6.55 -12.42
CA THR A 502 -7.61 -5.44 -11.46
C THR A 502 -6.30 -4.65 -11.45
N TYR A 503 -5.16 -5.34 -11.42
CA TYR A 503 -3.86 -4.67 -11.33
C TYR A 503 -3.42 -4.00 -12.63
N PHE A 504 -3.83 -4.52 -13.80
CA PHE A 504 -3.54 -3.90 -15.10
C PHE A 504 -4.52 -2.81 -15.54
N GLN A 505 -5.62 -2.56 -14.81
CA GLN A 505 -6.58 -1.51 -15.21
C GLN A 505 -5.93 -0.14 -15.49
N PRO A 506 -5.01 0.37 -14.65
CA PRO A 506 -4.33 1.64 -14.95
C PRO A 506 -3.55 1.60 -16.27
N SER A 507 -2.94 0.46 -16.61
CA SER A 507 -2.23 0.26 -17.87
C SER A 507 -3.19 0.21 -19.06
N PHE A 508 -4.38 -0.39 -18.92
CA PHE A 508 -5.42 -0.37 -19.95
C PHE A 508 -5.95 1.04 -20.20
N GLU A 509 -6.19 1.82 -19.15
CA GLU A 509 -6.57 3.23 -19.26
C GLU A 509 -5.49 4.08 -19.95
N ARG A 510 -4.22 3.76 -19.71
CA ARG A 510 -3.10 4.40 -20.40
C ARG A 510 -3.07 4.09 -21.90
N VAL A 511 -3.43 2.87 -22.30
CA VAL A 511 -3.61 2.51 -23.73
C VAL A 511 -4.73 3.32 -24.38
N ILE A 512 -5.87 3.49 -23.70
CA ILE A 512 -6.96 4.34 -24.19
C ILE A 512 -6.48 5.78 -24.38
N THR A 513 -5.75 6.32 -23.41
CA THR A 513 -5.16 7.67 -23.47
C THR A 513 -4.20 7.82 -24.64
N PHE A 514 -3.31 6.84 -24.84
CA PHE A 514 -2.39 6.84 -25.97
C PHE A 514 -3.13 6.91 -27.31
N HIS A 515 -4.12 6.03 -27.51
CA HIS A 515 -4.89 6.01 -28.75
C HIS A 515 -5.74 7.27 -28.98
N ALA A 516 -6.22 7.88 -27.90
CA ALA A 516 -6.99 9.11 -27.95
C ALA A 516 -6.12 10.36 -28.18
N SER A 517 -4.81 10.29 -27.94
CA SER A 517 -3.89 11.43 -28.07
C SER A 517 -3.54 11.80 -29.52
N GLY A 518 -3.73 10.88 -30.47
CA GLY A 518 -3.26 11.05 -31.86
C GLY A 518 -1.74 10.91 -32.04
N ALA A 519 -1.02 10.38 -31.04
CA ALA A 519 0.40 10.06 -31.15
C ALA A 519 0.71 9.10 -32.33
N PRO A 520 1.96 9.04 -32.83
CA PRO A 520 2.33 8.08 -33.86
C PRO A 520 1.98 6.63 -33.46
N GLY A 521 1.20 5.93 -34.29
CA GLY A 521 0.69 4.58 -33.99
C GLY A 521 -0.59 4.54 -33.16
N ALA A 522 -1.13 5.69 -32.74
CA ALA A 522 -2.44 5.82 -32.11
C ALA A 522 -3.56 5.62 -33.13
N SER A 523 -4.70 5.07 -32.68
CA SER A 523 -5.89 4.88 -33.49
C SER A 523 -7.11 5.20 -32.64
N MET A 524 -7.84 6.26 -33.00
CA MET A 524 -9.07 6.64 -32.30
C MET A 524 -10.10 5.51 -32.33
N ASP A 525 -10.11 4.70 -33.38
CA ASP A 525 -11.01 3.55 -33.49
C ASP A 525 -10.66 2.44 -32.51
N THR A 526 -9.38 2.24 -32.18
CA THR A 526 -8.97 1.30 -31.12
C THR A 526 -9.46 1.79 -29.75
N ALA A 527 -9.31 3.09 -29.44
CA ALA A 527 -9.83 3.65 -28.19
C ALA A 527 -11.36 3.46 -28.07
N ARG A 528 -12.10 3.70 -29.16
CA ARG A 528 -13.55 3.46 -29.22
C ARG A 528 -13.89 1.99 -29.06
N ALA A 529 -13.14 1.09 -29.69
CA ALA A 529 -13.36 -0.34 -29.60
C ALA A 529 -13.18 -0.85 -28.17
N ILE A 530 -12.13 -0.40 -27.46
CA ILE A 530 -11.92 -0.73 -26.04
C ILE A 530 -13.09 -0.26 -25.18
N LEU A 531 -13.51 1.00 -25.29
CA LEU A 531 -14.63 1.51 -24.49
C LEU A 531 -15.96 0.82 -24.84
N ARG A 532 -16.23 0.48 -26.10
CA ARG A 532 -17.40 -0.33 -26.46
C ARG A 532 -17.33 -1.74 -25.88
N GLY A 533 -16.14 -2.34 -25.85
CA GLY A 533 -15.89 -3.60 -25.14
C GLY A 533 -16.25 -3.51 -23.66
N TYR A 534 -16.00 -2.37 -23.01
CA TYR A 534 -16.34 -2.16 -21.59
C TYR A 534 -17.85 -2.04 -21.33
N MET A 535 -18.65 -1.70 -22.36
CA MET A 535 -20.12 -1.64 -22.27
C MET A 535 -20.80 -2.97 -22.63
N GLN A 536 -20.04 -4.00 -23.03
CA GLN A 536 -20.64 -5.28 -23.39
C GLN A 536 -21.40 -5.89 -22.21
N PRO A 537 -22.65 -6.35 -22.41
CA PRO A 537 -23.43 -6.95 -21.34
C PRO A 537 -22.78 -8.27 -20.89
N ILE A 538 -22.76 -8.49 -19.58
CA ILE A 538 -22.37 -9.77 -18.99
C ILE A 538 -23.60 -10.68 -19.04
N ASP A 539 -23.44 -11.90 -19.54
CA ASP A 539 -24.53 -12.88 -19.57
C ASP A 539 -25.09 -13.10 -18.15
N PRO A 540 -26.41 -12.97 -17.92
CA PRO A 540 -27.04 -13.28 -16.63
C PRO A 540 -26.70 -14.68 -16.08
N ALA A 541 -26.41 -15.65 -16.94
CA ALA A 541 -25.94 -16.98 -16.55
C ALA A 541 -24.53 -16.96 -15.94
N ASP A 542 -23.69 -16.04 -16.38
CA ASP A 542 -22.33 -15.84 -15.87
C ASP A 542 -22.33 -15.00 -14.60
N GLN A 543 -23.27 -14.06 -14.43
CA GLN A 543 -23.47 -13.34 -13.15
C GLN A 543 -23.67 -14.26 -11.95
N LYS A 544 -24.27 -15.44 -12.15
CA LYS A 544 -24.43 -16.43 -11.06
C LYS A 544 -23.14 -17.14 -10.67
N LYS A 545 -22.13 -17.15 -11.55
CA LYS A 545 -20.79 -17.67 -11.29
C LYS A 545 -19.87 -16.59 -10.68
N ILE A 546 -20.30 -15.33 -10.77
CA ILE A 546 -19.59 -14.16 -10.27
C ILE A 546 -19.93 -13.96 -8.79
N SER A 547 -19.09 -14.52 -7.91
CA SER A 547 -19.19 -14.31 -6.47
C SER A 547 -17.91 -13.77 -5.84
N HIS A 548 -16.98 -13.23 -6.64
CA HIS A 548 -15.66 -12.83 -6.15
C HIS A 548 -15.43 -11.31 -6.30
N ILE A 549 -14.66 -10.75 -5.36
CA ILE A 549 -14.44 -9.30 -5.21
C ILE A 549 -13.80 -8.64 -6.44
N TYR A 550 -12.83 -9.32 -7.07
CA TYR A 550 -12.04 -8.79 -8.19
C TYR A 550 -12.87 -8.48 -9.45
N PHE A 551 -13.89 -9.29 -9.76
CA PHE A 551 -14.80 -8.99 -10.88
C PHE A 551 -15.48 -7.64 -10.68
N GLY A 552 -15.95 -7.37 -9.45
CA GLY A 552 -16.57 -6.10 -9.10
C GLY A 552 -15.61 -4.93 -9.28
N GLU A 553 -14.35 -5.10 -8.89
CA GLU A 553 -13.29 -4.09 -9.04
C GLU A 553 -12.98 -3.79 -10.51
N VAL A 554 -12.81 -4.82 -11.35
CA VAL A 554 -12.59 -4.66 -12.80
C VAL A 554 -13.78 -3.97 -13.46
N SER A 555 -15.00 -4.39 -13.14
CA SER A 555 -16.23 -3.79 -13.67
C SER A 555 -16.33 -2.30 -13.30
N ARG A 556 -16.06 -1.96 -12.02
CA ARG A 556 -16.06 -0.57 -11.56
C ARG A 556 -14.96 0.26 -12.23
N ALA A 557 -13.74 -0.26 -12.37
CA ALA A 557 -12.68 0.41 -13.11
C ALA A 557 -13.07 0.69 -14.57
N ARG A 558 -13.63 -0.30 -15.27
CA ARG A 558 -14.12 -0.12 -16.64
C ARG A 558 -15.25 0.91 -16.74
N MET A 559 -16.21 0.91 -15.81
CA MET A 559 -17.26 1.93 -15.75
C MET A 559 -16.69 3.34 -15.54
N ARG A 560 -15.67 3.50 -14.68
CA ARG A 560 -14.97 4.79 -14.53
C ARG A 560 -14.37 5.22 -15.85
N ALA A 561 -13.58 4.36 -16.50
CA ALA A 561 -12.94 4.65 -17.78
C ALA A 561 -13.93 5.12 -18.86
N LEU A 562 -15.16 4.58 -18.89
CA LEU A 562 -16.21 5.08 -19.77
C LEU A 562 -16.53 6.56 -19.53
N GLY A 563 -16.70 6.95 -18.28
CA GLY A 563 -16.92 8.34 -17.90
C GLY A 563 -15.73 9.24 -18.23
N GLU A 564 -14.51 8.75 -18.02
CA GLU A 564 -13.31 9.56 -18.24
C GLU A 564 -12.97 9.80 -19.71
N TYR A 565 -13.14 8.77 -20.53
CA TYR A 565 -12.63 8.76 -21.90
C TYR A 565 -13.75 8.82 -22.95
N GLY A 566 -15.01 8.57 -22.57
CA GLY A 566 -16.15 8.54 -23.49
C GLY A 566 -16.32 9.84 -24.30
N LYS A 567 -16.14 11.00 -23.65
CA LYS A 567 -16.16 12.31 -24.33
C LYS A 567 -14.98 12.47 -25.28
N LEU A 568 -13.78 12.09 -24.82
CA LEU A 568 -12.53 12.22 -25.58
C LEU A 568 -12.56 11.42 -26.89
N VAL A 569 -13.21 10.25 -26.90
CA VAL A 569 -13.29 9.39 -28.09
C VAL A 569 -14.59 9.56 -28.90
N GLY A 570 -15.47 10.49 -28.50
CA GLY A 570 -16.71 10.80 -29.21
C GLY A 570 -17.85 9.79 -29.01
N LEU A 571 -17.92 9.11 -27.86
CA LEU A 571 -18.94 8.11 -27.52
C LEU A 571 -19.98 8.61 -26.49
N VAL A 572 -20.12 9.94 -26.31
CA VAL A 572 -21.01 10.51 -25.27
C VAL A 572 -22.42 9.90 -25.27
N PRO A 573 -23.17 9.83 -26.40
CA PRO A 573 -24.53 9.32 -26.35
C PRO A 573 -24.62 7.84 -25.92
N GLU A 574 -23.71 7.00 -26.42
CA GLU A 574 -23.64 5.56 -26.10
C GLU A 574 -23.32 5.35 -24.62
N VAL A 575 -22.29 6.06 -24.12
CA VAL A 575 -21.86 5.94 -22.73
C VAL A 575 -22.90 6.52 -21.76
N THR A 576 -23.53 7.64 -22.10
CA THR A 576 -24.61 8.22 -21.28
C THR A 576 -25.76 7.21 -21.12
N ALA A 577 -26.22 6.60 -22.21
CA ALA A 577 -27.28 5.59 -22.14
C ALA A 577 -26.90 4.41 -21.24
N TYR A 578 -25.69 3.89 -21.40
CA TYR A 578 -25.18 2.78 -20.60
C TYR A 578 -25.10 3.10 -19.09
N LEU A 579 -24.60 4.28 -18.74
CA LEU A 579 -24.41 4.70 -17.35
C LEU A 579 -25.73 5.12 -16.68
N GLU A 580 -26.66 5.74 -17.41
CA GLU A 580 -27.99 6.11 -16.89
C GLU A 580 -28.80 4.91 -16.43
N GLU A 581 -28.75 3.80 -17.17
CA GLU A 581 -29.36 2.52 -16.76
C GLU A 581 -28.81 1.99 -15.43
N ARG A 582 -27.60 2.42 -15.05
CA ARG A 582 -26.83 1.90 -13.92
C ARG A 582 -26.61 2.94 -12.82
N LYS A 583 -27.18 4.14 -12.90
CA LYS A 583 -26.89 5.27 -12.00
C LYS A 583 -27.20 5.05 -10.52
N THR A 584 -27.89 3.97 -10.16
CA THR A 584 -28.07 3.55 -8.77
C THR A 584 -26.80 2.91 -8.19
N ASP A 585 -25.86 2.51 -9.05
CA ASP A 585 -24.49 2.17 -8.69
C ASP A 585 -23.66 3.46 -8.56
N ARG A 586 -22.90 3.55 -7.46
CA ARG A 586 -22.05 4.70 -7.13
C ARG A 586 -21.09 5.00 -8.28
N THR A 587 -20.38 3.98 -8.77
CA THR A 587 -19.37 4.14 -9.81
C THR A 587 -19.97 4.63 -11.12
N ALA A 588 -21.14 4.12 -11.51
CA ALA A 588 -21.85 4.63 -12.69
C ALA A 588 -22.28 6.09 -12.53
N ALA A 589 -22.77 6.50 -11.36
CA ALA A 589 -23.16 7.88 -11.07
C ALA A 589 -21.98 8.86 -11.08
N LEU A 590 -20.81 8.42 -10.61
CA LEU A 590 -19.55 9.15 -10.73
C LEU A 590 -19.10 9.26 -12.19
N ALA A 591 -19.05 8.13 -12.91
CA ALA A 591 -18.64 8.09 -14.31
C ALA A 591 -19.53 9.00 -15.19
N LEU A 592 -20.84 9.01 -14.94
CA LEU A 592 -21.78 9.87 -15.64
C LEU A 592 -21.52 11.35 -15.38
N TYR A 593 -21.16 11.72 -14.14
CA TYR A 593 -20.74 13.09 -13.83
C TYR A 593 -19.44 13.45 -14.56
N MET A 594 -18.45 12.57 -14.55
CA MET A 594 -17.17 12.78 -15.23
C MET A 594 -17.31 12.94 -16.75
N LEU A 595 -18.24 12.22 -17.37
CA LEU A 595 -18.55 12.35 -18.79
C LEU A 595 -19.06 13.76 -19.15
N ASN A 596 -19.74 14.42 -18.21
CA ASN A 596 -20.42 15.69 -18.39
C ASN A 596 -19.59 16.91 -17.94
N LEU A 597 -18.47 16.69 -17.25
CA LEU A 597 -17.45 17.73 -17.01
C LEU A 597 -16.77 18.10 -18.33
#